data_AF-A0A7D5VN87-F1
#
_entry.id   AF-A0A7D5VN87-F1
#
_cell.length_a   1.000
_cell.length_b   1.000
_cell.length_c   1.000
_cell.angle_alpha   90.00
_cell.angle_beta   90.00
_cell.angle_gamma   90.00
#
_symmetry.space_group_name_H-M   'P 1'
#
loop_
_entity.id
_entity.type
_entity.pdbx_description
1 polymer ?
#
loop_
_entity_poly.entity_id
_entity_poly.type
_entity_poly.pdbx_seq_one_letter_code
_entity_poly.pdbx_strand_id
1 'polypeptide(L)' 'MSANRVRRPTEAAAVARVRQPKYSLPAVLADMTTANRLDDREGLRLLACRAVRATTPEVGE' A
#
# COMPACT_ATOMS: atom_id res chain seq x y z
N MET A 1 -5.57 -28.82 -16.56
CA MET A 1 -5.52 -29.18 -15.13
C MET A 1 -6.49 -28.27 -14.39
N SER A 2 -7.64 -28.79 -13.95
CA SER A 2 -8.58 -28.01 -13.15
C SER A 2 -8.04 -27.94 -11.72
N ALA A 3 -7.69 -26.75 -11.24
CA ALA A 3 -7.37 -26.56 -9.84
C ALA A 3 -8.67 -26.78 -9.04
N ASN A 4 -8.76 -27.92 -8.34
CA ASN A 4 -9.80 -28.13 -7.35
C ASN A 4 -9.73 -26.97 -6.34
N ARG A 5 -10.67 -26.02 -6.44
CA ARG A 5 -10.82 -24.93 -5.48
C ARG A 5 -11.27 -25.53 -4.15
N VAL A 6 -10.31 -25.91 -3.33
CA VAL A 6 -10.56 -26.26 -1.93
C VAL A 6 -11.13 -25.03 -1.26
N ARG A 7 -12.43 -25.06 -0.90
CA ARG A 7 -13.05 -23.96 -0.14
C ARG A 7 -12.36 -23.87 1.22
N ARG A 8 -11.47 -22.89 1.38
CA ARG A 8 -10.88 -22.50 2.65
C ARG A 8 -11.69 -21.33 3.21
N PRO A 9 -12.67 -21.56 4.10
CA PRO A 9 -13.54 -20.48 4.61
C PRO A 9 -12.75 -19.36 5.30
N THR A 10 -11.55 -19.67 5.82
CA THR A 10 -10.61 -18.72 6.41
C THR A 10 -9.91 -17.83 5.38
N GLU A 11 -9.83 -18.25 4.12
CA GLU A 11 -9.16 -17.51 3.05
C GLU A 11 -9.99 -16.31 2.61
N ALA A 12 -11.31 -16.47 2.45
CA ALA A 12 -12.22 -15.35 2.18
C ALA A 12 -12.21 -14.32 3.31
N ALA A 13 -12.19 -14.77 4.56
CA ALA A 13 -12.08 -13.91 5.72
C ALA A 13 -10.70 -13.22 5.80
N ALA A 14 -9.62 -13.93 5.44
CA ALA A 14 -8.28 -13.35 5.38
C ALA A 14 -8.19 -12.27 4.30
N VAL A 15 -8.67 -12.55 3.09
CA VAL A 15 -8.71 -11.58 1.98
C VAL A 15 -9.57 -10.36 2.34
N ALA A 16 -10.74 -10.57 2.93
CA ALA A 16 -11.60 -9.47 3.39
C ALA A 16 -10.96 -8.64 4.53
N ARG A 17 -10.13 -9.28 5.36
CA ARG A 17 -9.42 -8.64 6.48
C ARG A 17 -8.11 -7.96 6.06
N VAL A 18 -7.56 -8.29 4.89
CA VAL A 18 -6.51 -7.49 4.23
C VAL A 18 -7.16 -6.18 3.81
N ARG A 19 -7.35 -5.29 4.78
CA ARG A 19 -7.66 -3.89 4.52
C ARG A 19 -6.44 -3.31 3.84
N GLN A 20 -6.62 -2.90 2.59
CA GLN A 20 -5.61 -2.12 1.91
C GLN A 20 -5.27 -0.90 2.78
N PRO A 21 -3.99 -0.63 3.06
CA PRO A 21 -3.60 0.54 3.82
C PRO A 21 -4.09 1.79 3.10
N LYS A 22 -4.98 2.55 3.75
CA LYS A 22 -5.42 3.86 3.25
C LYS A 22 -4.33 4.87 3.58
N TYR A 23 -3.66 5.34 2.55
CA TYR A 23 -2.72 6.45 2.66
C TYR A 23 -3.46 7.76 2.38
N SER A 24 -3.33 8.72 3.29
CA SER A 24 -3.77 10.10 3.04
C SER A 24 -2.67 10.82 2.25
N LEU A 25 -2.95 11.22 1.01
CA LEU A 25 -1.96 11.88 0.16
C LEU A 25 -1.37 13.16 0.81
N PRO A 26 -2.16 14.05 1.44
CA PRO A 26 -1.60 15.20 2.15
C PRO A 26 -0.62 14.81 3.27
N ALA A 27 -0.88 13.72 3.99
CA ALA A 27 0.02 13.25 5.05
C ALA A 27 1.34 12.75 4.47
N VAL A 28 1.27 11.94 3.39
CA VAL A 28 2.47 11.43 2.71
C VAL A 28 3.34 12.58 2.17
N LEU A 29 2.75 13.61 1.57
CA LEU A 29 3.51 14.75 1.05
C LEU A 29 4.17 15.59 2.16
N ALA A 30 3.50 15.73 3.31
CA ALA A 30 4.10 16.38 4.48
C ALA A 30 5.32 15.60 4.99
N ASP A 31 5.21 14.27 5.07
CA ASP A 31 6.32 13.40 5.45
C ASP A 31 7.47 13.45 4.43
N MET A 32 7.17 13.52 3.12
CA MET A 32 8.19 13.67 2.07
C MET A 32 8.98 14.96 2.23
N THR A 33 8.30 16.06 2.57
CA THR A 33 8.97 17.34 2.84
C THR A 33 9.94 17.22 4.02
N THR A 34 9.55 16.47 5.04
CA THR A 34 10.41 16.21 6.22
C THR A 34 11.60 15.33 5.86
N ALA A 35 11.38 14.22 5.15
CA ALA A 35 12.45 13.33 4.69
C ALA A 35 13.46 14.06 3.79
N ASN A 36 12.99 14.93 2.89
CA ASN A 36 13.85 15.75 2.04
C ASN A 36 14.71 16.73 2.84
N ARG A 37 14.18 17.33 3.92
CA ARG A 37 14.95 18.22 4.81
C ARG A 37 16.03 17.47 5.59
N LEU A 38 15.82 16.17 5.83
CA LEU A 38 16.77 15.30 6.53
C LEU A 38 17.77 14.60 5.60
N ASP A 39 17.69 14.86 4.28
CA ASP A 39 18.43 14.13 3.23
C ASP A 39 18.25 12.60 3.31
N ASP A 40 17.09 12.14 3.81
CA ASP A 40 16.74 10.72 3.90
C ASP A 40 16.19 10.23 2.55
N ARG A 41 17.12 9.76 1.71
CA ARG A 41 16.82 9.26 0.36
C ARG A 41 15.96 7.99 0.38
N GLU A 42 16.16 7.11 1.36
CA GLU A 42 15.41 5.86 1.44
C GLU A 42 13.99 6.11 1.96
N GLY A 43 13.85 6.99 2.96
CA GLY A 43 12.55 7.48 3.41
C GLY A 43 11.76 8.14 2.28
N LEU A 44 12.40 9.00 1.49
CA LEU A 44 11.78 9.60 0.30
C LEU A 44 11.29 8.57 -0.72
N ARG A 45 12.11 7.55 -1.01
CA ARG A 45 11.75 6.47 -1.93
C ARG A 45 10.51 5.71 -1.46
N LEU A 46 10.46 5.33 -0.18
CA LEU A 46 9.33 4.63 0.41
C LEU A 46 8.05 5.49 0.38
N LEU A 47 8.18 6.78 0.69
CA LEU A 47 7.06 7.72 0.67
C LEU A 47 6.54 7.95 -0.75
N ALA A 48 7.41 8.01 -1.76
CA ALA A 48 7.00 8.07 -3.16
C ALA A 48 6.17 6.85 -3.58
N CYS A 49 6.57 5.64 -3.18
CA CYS A 49 5.78 4.44 -3.41
C CYS A 49 4.40 4.49 -2.72
N ARG A 50 4.33 5.06 -1.51
CA ARG A 50 3.06 5.27 -0.78
C ARG A 50 2.17 6.32 -1.46
N ALA A 51 2.76 7.39 -2.00
CA ALA A 51 2.03 8.42 -2.73
C ALA A 51 1.37 7.84 -3.99
N VAL A 52 2.11 7.02 -4.76
CA VAL A 52 1.56 6.30 -5.93
C VAL A 52 0.39 5.40 -5.53
N ARG A 53 0.49 4.64 -4.43
CA ARG A 53 -0.60 3.81 -3.93
C ARG A 53 -1.80 4.62 -3.43
N ALA A 54 -1.58 5.85 -2.96
CA ALA A 54 -2.65 6.75 -2.54
C ALA A 54 -3.42 7.34 -3.73
N THR A 55 -2.75 7.54 -4.87
CA THR A 55 -3.34 8.16 -6.07
C THR A 55 -3.85 7.15 -7.09
N THR A 56 -3.25 5.97 -7.15
CA THR A 56 -3.54 4.96 -8.17
C THR A 56 -4.09 3.70 -7.50
N PRO A 57 -5.43 3.53 -7.47
CA PRO A 57 -6.07 2.38 -6.83
C PRO A 57 -5.77 1.04 -7.53
N GLU A 58 -5.34 1.07 -8.78
CA GLU A 58 -4.95 -0.10 -9.58
C GLU A 58 -3.62 -0.73 -9.12
N VAL A 59 -2.77 0.02 -8.40
CA VAL A 59 -1.48 -0.47 -7.92
C VAL A 59 -1.69 -1.26 -6.62
N GLY A 60 -2.21 -2.47 -6.76
CA GLY A 60 -2.55 -3.36 -5.66
C GLY A 60 -3.71 -4.33 -5.90
N GLU A 61 -4.26 -4.37 -7.13
CA GLU A 61 -5.08 -5.51 -7.60
C GLU A 61 -4.22 -6.75 -7.87
#